data_AF-A0A1I3FQW5-F1
#
_entry.id   AF-A0A1I3FQW5-F1
#
_cell.length_a   1.000
_cell.length_b   1.000
_cell.length_c   1.000
_cell.angle_alpha   90.00
_cell.angle_beta   90.00
_cell.angle_gamma   90.00
#
_symmetry.space_group_name_H-M   'P 1'
#
loop_
_entity.id
_entity.type
_entity.pdbx_description
1 polymer ?
#
loop_
_entity_poly.entity_id
_entity_poly.type
_entity_poly.pdbx_seq_one_letter_code
_entity_poly.pdbx_strand_id
1 'polypeptide(L)' 'MAMTASEARNDLSENTLFDHLEPEAQQQAIDQLMKGESWDVVAQRVNGWVAEADWETRNEAKEAMSNARDYE' A
#
# COMPACT_ATOMS: atom_id res chain seq x y z
N MET A 1 -21.05 5.05 16.11
CA MET A 1 -19.69 5.20 16.67
C MET A 1 -18.80 5.57 15.51
N ALA A 2 -18.02 6.65 15.61
CA ALA A 2 -17.05 6.97 14.56
C ALA A 2 -15.84 6.05 14.75
N MET A 3 -15.43 5.35 13.69
CA MET A 3 -14.24 4.49 13.73
C MET A 3 -13.02 5.36 14.03
N THR A 4 -12.16 4.94 14.97
CA THR A 4 -10.92 5.68 15.26
C THR A 4 -9.83 5.31 14.26
N ALA A 5 -8.84 6.20 14.08
CA ALA A 5 -7.68 5.92 13.22
C ALA A 5 -6.92 4.64 13.66
N SER A 6 -6.89 4.37 14.97
CA SER A 6 -6.27 3.16 15.53
C SER A 6 -7.04 1.90 15.15
N GLU A 7 -8.38 1.93 15.22
CA GLU A 7 -9.23 0.82 14.78
C GLU A 7 -9.10 0.58 13.28
N ALA A 8 -9.17 1.66 12.48
CA ALA A 8 -8.99 1.58 11.02
C ALA A 8 -7.64 0.95 10.65
N ARG A 9 -6.57 1.36 11.32
CA ARG A 9 -5.23 0.79 11.12
C ARG A 9 -5.17 -0.69 11.48
N ASN A 10 -5.71 -1.06 12.65
CA ASN A 10 -5.66 -2.44 13.12
C ASN A 10 -6.45 -3.37 12.18
N ASP A 11 -7.64 -2.91 11.76
CA ASP A 11 -8.52 -3.67 10.89
C ASP A 11 -7.93 -3.86 9.47
N LEU A 12 -7.30 -2.82 8.91
CA LEU A 12 -6.56 -2.91 7.66
C LEU A 12 -5.32 -3.81 7.78
N SER A 13 -4.57 -3.71 8.88
CA SER A 13 -3.40 -4.56 9.15
C SER A 13 -3.77 -6.05 9.24
N GLU A 14 -4.89 -6.39 9.88
CA GLU A 14 -5.30 -7.78 10.06
C GLU A 14 -5.93 -8.42 8.82
N ASN A 15 -6.59 -7.62 7.96
CA ASN A 15 -7.39 -8.15 6.85
C ASN A 15 -6.81 -7.84 5.46
N THR A 16 -5.76 -7.04 5.34
CA THR A 16 -5.19 -6.60 4.05
C THR A 16 -3.67 -6.54 4.10
N LEU A 17 -3.02 -6.22 2.99
CA LEU A 17 -1.57 -6.07 2.91
C LEU A 17 -1.07 -4.69 3.40
N PHE A 18 -1.81 -4.05 4.30
CA PHE A 18 -1.54 -2.70 4.77
C PHE A 18 -0.12 -2.50 5.31
N ASP A 19 0.42 -3.46 6.07
CA ASP A 19 1.78 -3.37 6.62
C ASP A 19 2.90 -3.43 5.55
N HIS A 20 2.58 -3.85 4.34
CA HIS A 20 3.53 -3.86 3.21
C HIS A 20 3.53 -2.56 2.41
N LEU A 21 2.58 -1.66 2.68
CA LEU A 21 2.54 -0.35 2.04
C LEU A 21 3.55 0.60 2.65
N GLU A 22 3.94 1.59 1.86
CA GLU A 22 4.71 2.73 2.35
C GLU A 22 3.92 3.58 3.36
N PRO A 23 4.60 4.29 4.27
CA PRO A 23 3.95 5.08 5.33
C PRO A 23 2.93 6.10 4.79
N GLU A 24 3.19 6.70 3.63
CA GLU A 24 2.27 7.66 3.00
C GLU A 24 0.99 6.98 2.51
N ALA A 25 1.10 5.81 1.87
CA ALA A 25 -0.05 5.02 1.42
C ALA A 25 -0.86 4.46 2.60
N GLN A 26 -0.19 4.04 3.67
CA GLN A 26 -0.83 3.65 4.92
C GLN A 26 -1.68 4.79 5.51
N GLN A 27 -1.11 5.99 5.59
CA GLN A 27 -1.81 7.18 6.11
C GLN A 27 -3.01 7.54 5.21
N GLN A 28 -2.87 7.39 3.89
CA GLN A 28 -3.93 7.67 2.92
C GLN A 28 -5.12 6.71 3.05
N ALA A 29 -4.87 5.42 3.29
CA ALA A 29 -5.94 4.44 3.51
C ALA A 29 -6.72 4.73 4.81
N ILE A 30 -6.02 5.08 5.90
CA ILE A 30 -6.66 5.47 7.16
C ILE A 30 -7.49 6.74 6.96
N ASP A 31 -6.98 7.74 6.26
CA ASP A 31 -7.69 9.00 6.01
C ASP A 31 -8.97 8.80 5.18
N GLN A 32 -8.96 7.87 4.20
CA GLN A 32 -10.16 7.49 3.44
C GLN A 32 -11.23 6.87 4.34
N LEU A 33 -10.86 5.93 5.23
CA LEU A 33 -11.80 5.36 6.21
C LEU A 33 -12.34 6.44 7.16
N MET A 34 -11.48 7.34 7.63
CA MET A 34 -11.87 8.46 8.51
C MET A 34 -12.82 9.45 7.82
N LYS A 35 -12.72 9.61 6.50
CA LYS A 35 -13.64 10.42 5.68
C LYS A 35 -14.99 9.74 5.45
N GLY A 36 -15.16 8.48 5.87
CA GLY A 36 -16.39 7.70 5.69
C GLY A 36 -16.42 6.90 4.39
N GLU A 37 -15.27 6.70 3.74
CA GLU A 37 -15.16 5.76 2.62
C GLU A 37 -15.46 4.32 3.11
N SER A 38 -16.00 3.49 2.23
CA SER A 38 -16.37 2.12 2.58
C SER A 38 -15.14 1.24 2.77
N TRP A 39 -15.14 0.44 3.83
CA TRP A 39 -14.02 -0.44 4.16
C TRP A 39 -13.60 -1.36 3.00
N ASP A 40 -14.57 -1.98 2.32
CA ASP A 40 -14.30 -2.88 1.19
C ASP A 40 -13.53 -2.18 0.05
N VAL A 41 -13.89 -0.92 -0.22
CA VAL A 41 -13.23 -0.10 -1.24
C VAL A 41 -11.80 0.22 -0.85
N VAL A 42 -11.58 0.60 0.42
CA VAL A 42 -10.23 0.91 0.93
C VAL A 42 -9.38 -0.35 0.96
N ALA A 43 -9.93 -1.50 1.38
CA ALA A 43 -9.22 -2.77 1.42
C ALA A 43 -8.79 -3.25 0.03
N GLN A 44 -9.66 -3.14 -0.98
CA GLN A 44 -9.31 -3.44 -2.37
C GLN A 44 -8.20 -2.52 -2.88
N ARG A 45 -8.27 -1.22 -2.58
CA ARG A 45 -7.21 -0.25 -2.95
C ARG A 45 -5.88 -0.58 -2.30
N VAL A 46 -5.87 -0.87 -1.01
CA VAL A 46 -4.65 -1.23 -0.26
C VAL A 46 -3.96 -2.44 -0.90
N ASN A 47 -4.72 -3.49 -1.23
CA ASN A 47 -4.16 -4.66 -1.91
C ASN A 47 -3.67 -4.34 -3.32
N GLY A 48 -4.35 -3.44 -4.04
CA GLY A 48 -3.92 -2.96 -5.35
C GLY A 48 -2.59 -2.20 -5.30
N TRP A 49 -2.45 -1.27 -4.36
CA TRP A 49 -1.22 -0.49 -4.18
C TRP A 49 -0.01 -1.36 -3.84
N VAL A 50 -0.17 -2.43 -3.05
CA VAL A 50 0.93 -3.37 -2.80
C VAL A 50 1.32 -4.11 -4.08
N ALA A 51 0.35 -4.52 -4.90
CA ALA A 51 0.64 -5.19 -6.16
C ALA A 51 1.38 -4.27 -7.17
N GLU A 52 1.01 -2.98 -7.21
CA GLU A 52 1.70 -1.97 -8.02
C GLU A 52 3.10 -1.68 -7.49
N ALA A 53 3.25 -1.47 -6.17
CA ALA A 53 4.55 -1.20 -5.55
C ALA A 53 5.53 -2.39 -5.65
N ASP A 54 5.06 -3.64 -5.49
CA ASP A 54 5.89 -4.84 -5.68
C ASP A 54 6.32 -4.98 -7.15
N TRP A 55 5.43 -4.64 -8.08
CA TRP A 55 5.74 -4.61 -9.50
C TRP A 55 6.76 -3.52 -9.86
N GLU A 56 6.57 -2.29 -9.39
CA GLU A 56 7.51 -1.17 -9.62
C GLU A 56 8.87 -1.47 -9.01
N THR A 57 8.93 -1.94 -7.77
CA THR A 57 10.19 -2.33 -7.11
C THR A 57 10.92 -3.42 -7.90
N ARG A 58 10.18 -4.43 -8.40
CA ARG A 58 10.77 -5.49 -9.24
C ARG A 58 11.19 -5.00 -10.61
N ASN A 59 10.48 -4.04 -11.19
CA ASN A 59 10.82 -3.48 -12.49
C ASN A 59 12.03 -2.55 -12.40
N GLU A 60 12.07 -1.64 -11.42
CA GLU A 60 13.21 -0.78 -11.15
C GLU A 60 14.47 -1.57 -10.79
N ALA A 61 14.35 -2.63 -9.98
CA ALA A 61 15.48 -3.51 -9.68
C ALA A 61 16.02 -4.23 -10.95
N LYS A 62 15.14 -4.62 -11.88
CA LYS A 62 15.55 -5.24 -13.16
C LYS A 62 16.19 -4.23 -14.11
N GLU A 63 15.68 -3.00 -14.17
CA GLU A 63 16.25 -1.94 -15.00
C GLU A 63 17.61 -1.49 -14.45
N ALA A 64 17.73 -1.33 -13.13
CA ALA A 64 19.01 -1.01 -12.48
C ALA A 64 20.06 -2.12 -12.70
N MET A 65 19.66 -3.40 -12.65
CA MET A 65 20.58 -4.53 -12.89
C MET A 65 20.92 -4.72 -14.37
N SER A 66 20.04 -4.29 -15.29
CA SER A 66 20.34 -4.29 -16.73
C SER A 66 21.29 -3.16 -17.11
N ASN A 67 21.20 -2.00 -16.46
CA ASN A 67 22.08 -0.86 -16.73
C ASN A 67 23.50 -1.03 -16.17
N ALA A 68 23.69 -1.93 -15.19
CA ALA A 68 25.01 -2.27 -14.65
C ALA A 68 25.84 -3.20 -15.56
N ARG A 69 25.22 -3.84 -16.56
CA ARG A 69 25.89 -4.81 -17.45
C ARG A 69 26.33 -4.22 -18.80
N ASP A 70 25.87 -3.02 -19.13
CA ASP A 70 26.23 -2.31 -20.37
C ASP A 70 27.44 -1.37 -20.19
N TYR A 71 28.05 -1.36 -18.99
CA TYR A 71 29.20 -0.54 -18.62
C TYR A 71 30.48 -1.35 -18.34
N GLU A 72 30.63 -2.53 -18.95
CA GLU A 72 31.89 -3.30 -19.03
C GLU A 72 32.39 -3.45 -20.47
#